data_AF-A0A846NBA4-F1
#
_entry.id   AF-A0A846NBA4-F1
#
_cell.length_a   1.000
_cell.length_b   1.000
_cell.length_c   1.000
_cell.angle_alpha   90.00
_cell.angle_beta   90.00
_cell.angle_gamma   90.00
#
_symmetry.space_group_name_H-M   'P 1'
#
loop_
_entity.id
_entity.type
_entity.pdbx_description
1 polymer ?
#
loop_
_entity_poly.entity_id
_entity_poly.type
_entity_poly.pdbx_seq_one_letter_code
_entity_poly.pdbx_strand_id
1 'polypeptide(L)' 'MGADGVMIAPTYAILSEEDTAVRHYALLNEAADEIQIMVYNSLKLARNFNITPNLWEKLLEFERIK' A
#
# COMPACT_ATOMS: atom_id res chain seq x y z
N MET A 1 -12.71 5.81 15.80
CA MET A 1 -13.49 4.71 15.20
C MET A 1 -12.67 3.45 15.42
N GLY A 2 -13.24 2.37 15.96
CA GLY A 2 -12.52 1.13 16.29
C GLY A 2 -12.48 0.14 15.14
N ALA A 3 -11.83 0.50 14.03
CA ALA A 3 -11.64 -0.41 12.90
C ALA A 3 -10.33 -1.20 13.08
N ASP A 4 -10.37 -2.51 12.90
CA ASP A 4 -9.21 -3.40 13.06
C ASP A 4 -8.18 -3.28 11.91
N GLY A 5 -8.60 -2.69 10.79
CA GLY A 5 -7.77 -2.54 9.60
C GLY A 5 -8.38 -1.59 8.57
N VAL A 6 -7.55 -1.17 7.60
CA VAL A 6 -7.95 -0.39 6.44
C VAL A 6 -7.45 -1.04 5.16
N MET A 7 -8.24 -0.94 4.09
CA MET A 7 -7.85 -1.44 2.77
C MET A 7 -7.42 -0.27 1.89
N ILE A 8 -6.19 -0.29 1.39
CA ILE A 8 -5.60 0.82 0.62
C ILE A 8 -5.05 0.31 -0.71
N ALA A 9 -5.60 0.85 -1.80
CA ALA A 9 -5.06 0.64 -3.15
C ALA A 9 -3.86 1.56 -3.41
N PRO A 10 -2.94 1.18 -4.31
CA PRO A 10 -1.92 2.10 -4.81
C PRO A 10 -2.55 3.39 -5.32
N THR A 11 -1.85 4.50 -5.11
CA THR A 11 -2.40 5.82 -5.47
C THR A 11 -2.75 5.88 -6.95
N TYR A 12 -3.98 6.32 -7.22
CA TYR A 12 -4.46 6.58 -8.58
C TYR A 12 -4.24 8.04 -8.99
N ALA A 13 -3.89 8.91 -8.04
CA ALA A 13 -3.70 10.34 -8.29
C ALA A 13 -2.36 10.63 -8.97
N ILE A 14 -1.36 9.77 -8.75
CA ILE A 14 0.00 9.90 -9.30
C ILE A 14 0.29 8.63 -10.10
N LEU A 15 1.04 8.75 -11.20
CA LEU A 15 1.60 7.57 -11.88
C LEU A 15 2.49 6.83 -10.88
N SER A 16 2.03 5.66 -10.45
CA SER A 16 2.77 4.85 -9.50
C SER A 16 3.93 4.18 -10.23
N GLU A 17 5.15 4.61 -9.92
CA GLU A 17 6.37 3.81 -10.11
C GLU A 17 6.64 3.02 -8.82
N GLU A 18 7.45 1.96 -8.89
CA GLU A 18 7.71 1.10 -7.71
C GLU A 18 8.15 1.91 -6.49
N ASP A 19 9.12 2.82 -6.65
CA ASP A 19 9.63 3.64 -5.55
C ASP A 19 8.58 4.58 -4.96
N THR A 20 7.67 5.09 -5.80
CA THR A 20 6.56 5.93 -5.35
C THR A 20 5.53 5.12 -4.58
N ALA A 21 5.26 3.89 -5.00
CA ALA A 21 4.37 2.97 -4.29
C ALA A 21 4.96 2.59 -2.92
N VAL A 22 6.25 2.23 -2.86
CA VAL A 22 6.95 1.95 -1.59
C VAL A 22 6.87 3.16 -0.67
N ARG A 23 7.20 4.36 -1.16
CA ARG A 23 7.14 5.58 -0.36
C ARG A 23 5.72 5.89 0.13
N HIS A 24 4.71 5.67 -0.69
CA HIS A 24 3.32 5.84 -0.29
C HIS A 24 2.96 4.93 0.89
N TYR A 25 3.31 3.65 0.81
CA TYR A 25 3.04 2.68 1.88
C TYR A 25 3.91 2.90 3.13
N ALA A 26 5.14 3.39 2.98
CA ALA A 26 5.98 3.79 4.12
C ALA A 26 5.31 4.91 4.93
N LEU A 27 4.81 5.95 4.25
CA LEU A 27 4.11 7.06 4.90
C LEU A 27 2.82 6.60 5.60
N LEU A 28 2.10 5.65 5.01
CA LEU A 28 0.91 5.07 5.63
C LEU A 28 1.26 4.21 6.85
N ASN A 29 2.32 3.42 6.77
CA ASN A 29 2.82 2.61 7.89
C ASN A 29 3.24 3.50 9.07
N GLU A 30 3.94 4.60 8.82
CA GLU A 30 4.33 5.57 9.86
C GLU A 30 3.13 6.29 10.48
N ALA A 31 2.08 6.56 9.68
CA ALA A 31 0.87 7.22 10.17
C ALA A 31 -0.11 6.27 10.88
N ALA A 32 0.02 4.96 10.67
CA ALA A 32 -0.87 3.96 11.24
C ALA A 32 -0.35 3.47 12.60
N ASP A 33 -1.08 3.85 13.66
CA ASP A 33 -0.71 3.49 15.03
C ASP A 33 -0.97 2.01 15.33
N GLU A 34 -2.24 1.60 15.45
CA GLU A 34 -2.62 0.21 15.79
C GLU A 34 -3.29 -0.53 14.63
N ILE A 35 -3.60 0.18 13.54
CA ILE A 35 -4.44 -0.30 12.44
C ILE A 35 -3.58 -1.07 11.43
N GLN A 36 -4.03 -2.26 11.03
CA GLN A 36 -3.40 -3.02 9.95
C GLN A 36 -3.81 -2.47 8.58
N ILE A 37 -2.86 -2.46 7.64
CA ILE A 37 -3.04 -1.98 6.27
C ILE A 37 -3.08 -3.20 5.34
N MET A 38 -4.22 -3.42 4.71
CA MET A 38 -4.39 -4.42 3.66
C MET A 38 -4.19 -3.75 2.29
N VAL A 39 -3.20 -4.23 1.55
CA VAL A 39 -2.88 -3.68 0.23
C VAL A 39 -3.86 -4.21 -0.82
N TYR A 40 -4.62 -3.30 -1.45
CA TYR A 40 -5.61 -3.66 -2.46
C TYR A 40 -5.07 -3.50 -3.88
N ASN A 41 -4.48 -4.57 -4.43
CA ASN A 41 -3.95 -4.58 -5.80
C ASN A 41 -5.09 -4.66 -6.84
N SER A 42 -5.54 -3.51 -7.34
CA SER A 42 -6.58 -3.41 -8.37
C SER A 42 -6.11 -2.56 -9.56
N LEU A 43 -5.86 -3.22 -10.70
CA LEU A 43 -5.40 -2.56 -11.93
C LEU A 43 -6.35 -1.45 -12.39
N LYS A 44 -7.67 -1.64 -12.22
CA LYS A 44 -8.68 -0.66 -12.62
C LYS A 44 -8.58 0.63 -11.79
N LEU A 45 -8.26 0.51 -10.51
CA LEU A 45 -8.15 1.68 -9.63
C LEU A 45 -6.77 2.34 -9.77
N ALA A 46 -5.71 1.56 -9.82
CA ALA A 46 -4.34 2.06 -9.82
C ALA A 46 -3.81 2.44 -11.22
N ARG A 47 -4.67 2.81 -12.17
CA ARG A 47 -4.30 3.17 -13.56
C ARG A 47 -3.39 2.13 -14.25
N ASN A 48 -3.75 0.85 -14.12
CA ASN A 48 -3.00 -0.32 -14.60
C ASN A 48 -1.65 -0.56 -13.92
N PHE A 49 -1.33 0.15 -12.82
CA PHE A 49 -0.21 -0.23 -11.99
C PHE A 49 -0.51 -1.56 -11.29
N ASN A 50 0.40 -2.51 -11.49
CA ASN A 50 0.32 -3.82 -10.88
C ASN A 50 1.41 -3.95 -9.81
N ILE A 51 1.04 -4.39 -8.62
CA ILE A 51 2.04 -4.77 -7.63
C ILE A 51 2.70 -6.07 -8.07
N THR A 52 4.00 -5.99 -8.38
CA THR A 52 4.81 -7.15 -8.73
C THR A 52 5.15 -7.96 -7.49
N PRO A 53 5.50 -9.26 -7.61
CA PRO A 53 5.96 -10.05 -6.46
C PRO A 53 7.17 -9.41 -5.76
N ASN A 54 8.12 -8.84 -6.51
CA ASN A 54 9.29 -8.17 -5.93
C ASN A 54 8.91 -6.92 -5.15
N LEU A 55 7.95 -6.13 -5.64
CA LEU A 55 7.41 -5.00 -4.90
C LEU A 55 6.66 -5.48 -3.65
N TRP A 56 5.91 -6.58 -3.75
CA TRP A 56 5.18 -7.16 -2.62
C TRP A 56 6.11 -7.55 -1.47
N GLU A 57 7.23 -8.23 -1.75
CA GLU A 57 8.23 -8.57 -0.73
C GLU A 57 8.74 -7.32 0.01
N LYS A 58 9.01 -6.22 -0.71
CA LYS A 58 9.40 -4.94 -0.08
C LYS A 58 8.31 -4.37 0.82
N LEU A 59 7.03 -4.50 0.44
CA LEU A 59 5.92 -3.99 1.24
C LEU A 59 5.72 -4.80 2.53
N LEU A 60 6.03 -6.10 2.52
CA LEU A 60 5.95 -6.96 3.70
C LEU A 60 6.99 -6.65 4.79
N GLU A 61 8.02 -5.85 4.47
CA GLU A 61 8.97 -5.33 5.46
C GLU A 61 8.34 -4.30 6.41
N PHE A 62 7.19 -3.72 6.04
CA PHE A 62 6.48 -2.76 6.87
C PHE A 62 5.63 -3.44 7.94
N GLU A 63 5.79 -3.01 9.19
CA GLU A 63 5.15 -3.62 10.37
C GLU A 63 3.61 -3.70 10.24
N ARG A 64 3.00 -2.67 9.67
CA ARG A 64 1.55 -2.52 9.54
C ARG A 64 0.97 -3.16 8.29
N ILE A 65 1.77 -3.70 7.37
CA ILE A 65 1.28 -4.27 6.11
C ILE A 65 1.17 -5.79 6.21
N LYS A 66 0.03 -6.33 5.75
CA LYS A 66 -0.28 -7.77 5.69
C LYS A 66 -0.97 -8.14 4.39
#